data_AF-A0A1H7VBG1-F1
#
_entry.id   AF-A0A1H7VBG1-F1
#
_cell.length_a   1.000
_cell.length_b   1.000
_cell.length_c   1.000
_cell.angle_alpha   90.00
_cell.angle_beta   90.00
_cell.angle_gamma   90.00
#
_symmetry.space_group_name_H-M   'P 1'
#
loop_
_entity.id
_entity.type
_entity.pdbx_description
1 polymer ?
#
loop_
_entity_poly.entity_id
_entity_poly.type
_entity_poly.pdbx_seq_one_letter_code
_entity_poly.pdbx_strand_id
1 'polypeptide(L)'
;MSSSVAHTPVLELKGNLLSLMVLYLYDSDRDRIEQQFTEKIAKAKNLFHNAPLVLDLNALQNPEAPVDFHHLVDLFRRHGLVPVGIRGGNSQQQEAALRLSLGILPDTKPVVSRTEPQEERTLPATKDKIVSQPVRSGQQVIALQGDLVVLSAVNPGAEVLAGKSIHVYGALRGRAVAGIHGYSEARIFCRHFDAELVSIAGQYKLNEDFDDSVRGKAVQIYLEDDRLRIQPFEG
;
A
#
# COMPACT_ATOMS: atom_id res chain seq x y z
N MET A 1 42.67 7.14 -32.78
CA MET A 1 41.27 7.28 -32.31
C MET A 1 40.79 5.89 -31.90
N SER A 2 40.76 5.57 -30.60
CA SER A 2 40.27 4.27 -30.12
C SER A 2 38.76 4.35 -29.93
N SER A 3 38.03 3.62 -30.76
CA SER A 3 36.60 3.40 -30.60
C SER A 3 36.35 2.47 -29.40
N SER A 4 35.75 3.02 -28.35
CA SER A 4 35.19 2.25 -27.24
C SER A 4 34.04 1.39 -27.75
N VAL A 5 34.18 0.07 -27.62
CA VAL A 5 33.09 -0.89 -27.87
C VAL A 5 32.18 -0.88 -26.64
N ALA A 6 30.95 -0.42 -26.80
CA ALA A 6 29.95 -0.46 -25.74
C ALA A 6 29.57 -1.93 -25.44
N HIS A 7 29.87 -2.40 -24.23
CA HIS A 7 29.44 -3.72 -23.77
C HIS A 7 27.92 -3.74 -23.56
N THR A 8 27.21 -4.64 -24.24
CA THR A 8 25.79 -4.91 -23.98
C THR A 8 25.68 -5.78 -22.72
N PRO A 9 24.93 -5.36 -21.68
CA PRO A 9 24.79 -6.15 -20.47
C PRO A 9 24.00 -7.45 -20.73
N VAL A 10 24.47 -8.57 -20.16
CA VAL A 10 23.86 -9.92 -20.30
C VAL A 10 22.81 -10.18 -19.21
N LEU A 11 22.83 -9.41 -18.12
CA LEU A 11 21.91 -9.51 -17.00
C LEU A 11 21.69 -8.13 -16.36
N GLU A 12 20.49 -7.92 -15.83
CA GLU A 12 20.11 -6.69 -15.12
C GLU A 12 19.14 -7.07 -13.98
N LEU A 13 19.38 -6.55 -12.78
CA LEU A 13 18.48 -6.72 -11.64
C LEU A 13 17.67 -5.44 -11.46
N LYS A 14 16.35 -5.53 -11.64
CA LYS A 14 15.41 -4.44 -11.44
C LYS A 14 14.38 -4.82 -10.39
N GLY A 15 14.28 -4.01 -9.34
CA GLY A 15 13.17 -4.10 -8.39
C GLY A 15 11.91 -3.51 -9.03
N ASN A 16 10.80 -4.25 -9.00
CA ASN A 16 9.49 -3.74 -9.38
C ASN A 16 8.47 -4.06 -8.27
N LEU A 17 7.47 -3.21 -8.11
CA LEU A 17 6.37 -3.49 -7.19
C LEU A 17 5.40 -4.46 -7.87
N LEU A 18 5.28 -5.66 -7.32
CA LEU A 18 4.33 -6.67 -7.77
C LEU A 18 3.15 -6.74 -6.79
N SER A 19 1.94 -6.74 -7.33
CA SER A 19 0.75 -7.05 -6.55
C SER A 19 0.67 -8.56 -6.36
N LEU A 20 0.72 -9.02 -5.10
CA LEU A 20 0.63 -10.42 -4.73
C LEU A 20 -0.63 -10.64 -3.91
N MET A 21 -1.26 -11.80 -4.05
CA MET A 21 -2.35 -12.18 -3.17
C MET A 21 -1.79 -12.51 -1.79
N VAL A 22 -2.47 -12.03 -0.75
CA VAL A 22 -2.11 -12.29 0.63
C VAL A 22 -3.21 -13.11 1.29
N LEU A 23 -2.85 -14.24 1.88
CA LEU A 23 -3.73 -15.05 2.72
C LEU A 23 -3.35 -14.81 4.18
N TYR A 24 -4.28 -14.27 4.95
CA TYR A 24 -4.12 -14.08 6.39
C TYR A 24 -4.47 -15.38 7.12
N LEU A 25 -3.50 -15.90 7.87
CA LEU A 25 -3.68 -17.10 8.69
C LEU A 25 -4.06 -16.68 10.11
N TYR A 26 -5.27 -17.05 10.54
CA TYR A 26 -5.78 -16.71 11.87
C TYR A 26 -5.62 -17.85 12.88
N ASP A 27 -5.52 -19.08 12.39
CA ASP A 27 -5.48 -20.32 13.18
C ASP A 27 -4.48 -21.29 12.54
N SER A 28 -3.86 -22.16 13.34
CA SER A 28 -2.89 -23.17 12.91
C SER A 28 -3.47 -24.60 12.86
N ASP A 29 -4.75 -24.78 13.21
CA ASP A 29 -5.43 -26.07 13.13
C ASP A 29 -5.58 -26.56 11.69
N ARG A 30 -4.94 -27.69 11.40
CA ARG A 30 -4.82 -28.26 10.06
C ARG A 30 -6.17 -28.54 9.40
N ASP A 31 -7.07 -29.22 10.10
CA ASP A 31 -8.34 -29.67 9.54
C ASP A 31 -9.27 -28.48 9.25
N ARG A 32 -9.29 -27.49 10.15
CA ARG A 32 -10.05 -26.26 9.96
C ARG A 32 -9.52 -25.42 8.80
N ILE A 33 -8.20 -25.35 8.62
CA ILE A 33 -7.60 -24.64 7.49
C ILE A 33 -7.99 -25.30 6.18
N GLU A 34 -7.83 -26.63 6.06
CA GLU A 34 -8.15 -27.37 4.84
C GLU A 34 -9.63 -27.19 4.46
N GLN A 35 -10.54 -27.36 5.42
CA GLN A 35 -11.97 -27.16 5.19
C GLN A 35 -12.29 -25.74 4.68
N GLN A 36 -11.89 -24.70 5.42
CA GLN A 36 -12.24 -23.32 5.07
C GLN A 36 -11.58 -22.87 3.76
N PHE A 37 -10.35 -23.30 3.52
CA PHE A 37 -9.63 -22.95 2.30
C PHE A 37 -10.28 -23.58 1.08
N THR A 38 -10.58 -24.88 1.12
CA THR A 38 -11.25 -25.57 0.01
C THR A 38 -12.63 -24.97 -0.29
N GLU A 39 -13.41 -24.63 0.74
CA GLU A 39 -14.70 -23.94 0.57
C GLU A 39 -14.55 -22.56 -0.09
N LYS A 40 -13.52 -21.80 0.27
CA LYS A 40 -13.26 -20.46 -0.28
C LYS A 40 -12.79 -20.51 -1.73
N ILE A 41 -11.89 -21.45 -2.06
CA ILE A 41 -11.38 -21.63 -3.43
C ILE A 41 -12.47 -22.18 -4.36
N ALA A 42 -13.32 -23.10 -3.90
CA ALA A 42 -14.40 -23.68 -4.71
C ALA A 42 -15.41 -22.64 -5.24
N LYS A 43 -15.60 -21.53 -4.51
CA LYS A 43 -16.49 -20.43 -4.90
C LYS A 43 -15.93 -19.54 -6.00
N ALA A 44 -14.62 -19.58 -6.25
CA ALA A 44 -13.92 -18.73 -7.22
C ALA A 44 -13.17 -19.59 -8.25
N LYS A 45 -13.95 -20.40 -8.99
CA LYS A 45 -13.42 -21.21 -10.11
C LYS A 45 -12.74 -20.30 -11.15
N ASN A 46 -11.57 -20.73 -11.63
CA ASN A 46 -10.71 -20.07 -12.62
C ASN A 46 -9.94 -18.81 -12.18
N LEU A 47 -10.09 -18.32 -10.93
CA LEU A 47 -9.34 -17.13 -10.48
C LEU A 47 -7.88 -17.44 -10.09
N PHE A 48 -7.56 -18.70 -9.75
CA PHE A 48 -6.33 -19.05 -9.03
C PHE A 48 -5.29 -19.86 -9.82
N HIS A 49 -5.33 -19.83 -11.15
CA HIS A 49 -4.34 -20.55 -11.97
C HIS A 49 -2.95 -19.91 -11.87
N ASN A 50 -1.98 -20.63 -11.32
CA ASN A 50 -0.59 -20.21 -11.11
C ASN A 50 -0.45 -18.87 -10.37
N ALA A 51 -1.43 -18.54 -9.53
CA ALA A 51 -1.48 -17.23 -8.91
C ALA A 51 -0.54 -17.19 -7.69
N PRO A 52 0.38 -16.20 -7.60
CA PRO A 52 1.35 -16.14 -6.52
C PRO A 52 0.70 -15.73 -5.19
N LEU A 53 1.08 -16.42 -4.12
CA LEU A 53 0.47 -16.30 -2.80
C LEU A 53 1.51 -16.03 -1.72
N VAL A 54 1.24 -15.04 -0.89
CA VAL A 54 1.97 -14.75 0.35
C VAL A 54 1.10 -15.16 1.53
N LEU A 55 1.67 -15.93 2.47
CA LEU A 55 1.01 -16.32 3.72
C LEU A 55 1.36 -15.34 4.84
N ASP A 56 0.39 -14.64 5.38
CA ASP A 56 0.59 -13.68 6.47
C ASP A 56 0.27 -14.32 7.83
N LEU A 57 1.27 -14.39 8.71
CA LEU A 57 1.18 -15.00 10.03
C LEU A 57 0.92 -13.99 11.16
N ASN A 58 0.86 -12.69 10.86
CA ASN A 58 0.68 -11.65 11.88
C ASN A 58 -0.70 -11.72 12.54
N ALA A 59 -1.67 -12.36 11.88
CA ALA A 59 -3.04 -12.49 12.36
C ALA A 59 -3.30 -13.77 13.17
N LEU A 60 -2.26 -14.60 13.39
CA LEU A 60 -2.38 -15.81 14.18
C LEU A 60 -2.85 -15.48 15.60
N GLN A 61 -3.96 -16.09 16.03
CA GLN A 61 -4.51 -15.90 17.37
C GLN A 61 -3.52 -16.34 18.46
N ASN A 62 -2.72 -17.37 18.16
CA ASN A 62 -1.60 -17.79 18.99
C ASN A 62 -0.30 -17.71 18.16
N PRO A 63 0.49 -16.63 18.31
CA PRO A 63 1.72 -16.43 17.54
C PRO A 63 2.77 -17.54 17.74
N GLU A 64 2.75 -18.22 18.89
CA GLU A 64 3.69 -19.29 19.22
C GLU A 64 3.21 -20.68 18.78
N ALA A 65 2.02 -20.78 18.18
CA ALA A 65 1.50 -22.06 17.72
C ALA A 65 2.37 -22.61 16.57
N PRO A 66 2.62 -23.94 16.55
CA PRO A 66 3.32 -24.57 15.44
C PRO A 66 2.47 -24.49 14.16
N VAL A 67 3.09 -24.09 13.06
CA VAL A 67 2.45 -24.02 11.73
C VAL A 67 3.03 -25.11 10.83
N ASP A 68 2.16 -25.99 10.31
CA ASP A 68 2.55 -27.05 9.37
C ASP A 68 2.67 -26.48 7.94
N PHE A 69 3.80 -25.82 7.66
CA PHE A 69 4.03 -25.22 6.34
C PHE A 69 4.08 -26.24 5.20
N HIS A 70 4.49 -27.49 5.46
CA HIS A 70 4.53 -28.52 4.42
C HIS A 70 3.12 -28.84 3.96
N HIS A 71 2.20 -29.04 4.91
CA HIS A 71 0.79 -29.22 4.60
C HIS A 71 0.19 -28.02 3.86
N LEU A 72 0.48 -26.79 4.31
CA LEU A 72 -0.04 -25.58 3.67
C LEU A 72 0.44 -25.43 2.22
N VAL A 73 1.74 -25.65 1.96
CA VAL A 73 2.30 -25.58 0.61
C VAL A 73 1.65 -26.61 -0.31
N ASP A 74 1.46 -27.84 0.16
CA ASP A 74 0.80 -28.90 -0.60
C ASP A 74 -0.67 -28.55 -0.87
N LEU A 75 -1.40 -28.05 0.14
CA LEU A 75 -2.78 -27.58 0.00
C LEU A 75 -2.89 -26.49 -1.07
N PHE A 76 -2.06 -25.45 -1.00
CA PHE A 76 -2.10 -24.33 -1.94
C PHE A 76 -1.80 -24.77 -3.37
N ARG A 77 -0.76 -25.59 -3.56
CA ARG A 77 -0.37 -26.09 -4.89
C ARG A 77 -1.42 -27.01 -5.51
N ARG A 78 -2.05 -27.89 -4.72
CA ARG A 78 -3.17 -28.75 -5.18
C ARG A 78 -4.35 -27.91 -5.71
N HIS A 79 -4.51 -26.70 -5.20
CA HIS A 79 -5.55 -25.75 -5.62
C HIS A 79 -5.07 -24.71 -6.67
N GLY A 80 -3.87 -24.89 -7.25
CA GLY A 80 -3.36 -24.09 -8.36
C GLY A 80 -2.60 -22.81 -7.95
N LEU A 81 -2.45 -22.55 -6.66
CA LEU A 81 -1.72 -21.39 -6.15
C LEU A 81 -0.21 -21.68 -6.06
N VAL A 82 0.58 -20.62 -6.13
CA VAL A 82 2.04 -20.69 -6.04
C VAL A 82 2.49 -19.93 -4.79
N PRO A 83 2.73 -20.63 -3.66
CA PRO A 83 3.28 -19.99 -2.47
C PRO A 83 4.68 -19.45 -2.76
N VAL A 84 4.88 -18.15 -2.58
CA VAL A 84 6.16 -17.47 -2.84
C VAL A 84 6.87 -17.02 -1.57
N GLY A 85 6.14 -16.90 -0.46
CA GLY A 85 6.73 -16.45 0.79
C GLY A 85 5.73 -16.27 1.92
N ILE A 86 6.25 -15.89 3.09
CA ILE A 86 5.47 -15.54 4.28
C ILE A 86 5.74 -14.10 4.74
N ARG A 87 4.85 -13.58 5.57
CA ARG A 87 5.03 -12.34 6.35
C ARG A 87 4.83 -12.63 7.84
N GLY A 88 5.51 -11.88 8.70
CA GLY A 88 5.50 -12.10 10.14
C GLY A 88 6.10 -13.44 10.56
N GLY A 89 5.51 -14.01 11.61
CA GLY A 89 5.92 -15.27 12.23
C GLY A 89 7.15 -15.14 13.13
N ASN A 90 7.25 -16.04 14.11
CA ASN A 90 8.43 -16.13 14.99
C ASN A 90 9.62 -16.76 14.26
N SER A 91 10.81 -16.74 14.88
CA SER A 91 12.04 -17.26 14.24
C SER A 91 11.94 -18.73 13.82
N GLN A 92 11.24 -19.56 14.60
CA GLN A 92 11.05 -20.98 14.28
C GLN A 92 10.16 -21.16 13.04
N GLN A 93 9.07 -20.39 12.94
CA GLN A 93 8.17 -20.39 11.80
C GLN A 93 8.87 -19.88 10.53
N GLN A 94 9.68 -18.82 10.64
CA GLN A 94 10.46 -18.29 9.52
C GLN A 94 11.50 -19.29 9.02
N GLU A 95 12.21 -19.95 9.91
CA GLU A 95 13.16 -21.01 9.54
C GLU A 95 12.46 -22.18 8.84
N ALA A 96 11.29 -22.59 9.35
CA ALA A 96 10.49 -23.66 8.73
C ALA A 96 10.02 -23.27 7.31
N ALA A 97 9.61 -22.02 7.10
CA ALA A 97 9.21 -21.51 5.78
C ALA A 97 10.39 -21.49 4.80
N LEU A 98 11.57 -21.04 5.23
CA LEU A 98 12.78 -20.98 4.40
C LEU A 98 13.22 -22.37 3.91
N ARG A 99 13.09 -23.41 4.74
CA ARG A 99 13.39 -24.80 4.35
C ARG A 99 12.52 -25.29 3.18
N LEU A 100 11.35 -24.68 2.99
CA LEU A 100 10.43 -24.96 1.88
C LEU A 100 10.58 -23.96 0.72
N SER A 101 11.66 -23.17 0.70
CA SER A 101 11.93 -22.13 -0.30
C SER A 101 10.88 -21.02 -0.36
N LEU A 102 10.20 -20.75 0.77
CA LEU A 102 9.33 -19.59 0.92
C LEU A 102 10.18 -18.39 1.36
N GLY A 103 10.12 -17.28 0.62
CA GLY A 103 10.80 -16.06 1.02
C GLY A 103 10.20 -15.46 2.29
N ILE A 104 11.02 -14.77 3.09
CA ILE A 104 10.53 -13.93 4.19
C ILE A 104 10.32 -12.53 3.64
N LEU A 105 9.07 -12.15 3.46
CA LEU A 105 8.72 -10.83 2.95
C LEU A 105 8.62 -9.86 4.14
N PRO A 106 9.07 -8.60 3.96
CA PRO A 106 8.91 -7.60 4.99
C PRO A 106 7.42 -7.41 5.31
N ASP A 107 7.12 -7.10 6.57
CA ASP A 107 5.81 -6.65 7.01
C ASP A 107 5.48 -5.32 6.34
N THR A 108 4.95 -5.46 5.14
CA THR A 108 4.42 -4.37 4.37
C THR A 108 2.95 -4.30 4.73
N LYS A 109 2.63 -3.52 5.77
CA LYS A 109 1.53 -2.55 5.56
C LYS A 109 1.83 -1.88 4.23
N PRO A 110 0.87 -1.70 3.30
CA PRO A 110 1.17 -1.33 1.93
C PRO A 110 2.09 -0.10 1.91
N VAL A 111 3.38 -0.36 1.69
CA VAL A 111 4.45 0.62 1.62
C VAL A 111 4.91 0.51 0.18
N VAL A 112 4.48 1.50 -0.60
CA VAL A 112 4.99 1.75 -1.94
C VAL A 112 6.47 2.08 -1.77
N SER A 113 7.31 1.11 -2.12
CA SER A 113 8.76 1.25 -2.14
C SER A 113 9.17 2.18 -3.28
N ARG A 114 10.02 3.18 -2.96
CA ARG A 114 11.00 3.73 -3.90
C ARG A 114 12.34 3.89 -3.18
N THR A 115 13.25 3.01 -3.55
CA THR A 115 14.71 2.95 -3.36
C THR A 115 15.35 4.11 -4.19
N GLU A 116 16.41 4.86 -3.84
CA GLU A 116 17.61 4.68 -2.96
C GLU A 116 18.44 6.04 -2.92
N PRO A 117 19.67 6.18 -2.34
CA PRO A 117 20.10 6.26 -0.92
C PRO A 117 20.96 7.51 -0.51
N GLN A 118 20.88 7.94 0.76
CA GLN A 118 21.94 8.52 1.66
C GLN A 118 21.38 9.60 2.59
N GLU A 119 21.10 9.24 3.84
CA GLU A 119 21.91 9.65 5.00
C GLU A 119 21.23 9.07 6.25
N GLU A 120 22.02 8.31 6.99
CA GLU A 120 21.71 7.82 8.32
C GLU A 120 21.54 9.03 9.26
N ARG A 121 20.31 9.50 9.45
CA ARG A 121 19.97 10.45 10.51
C ARG A 121 18.71 9.98 11.22
N THR A 122 18.96 9.38 12.38
CA THR A 122 18.10 9.33 13.58
C THR A 122 16.60 9.34 13.32
N LEU A 123 15.94 8.18 13.46
CA LEU A 123 14.49 8.05 13.57
C LEU A 123 13.92 9.14 14.50
N PRO A 124 13.18 10.14 14.00
CA PRO A 124 12.35 10.94 14.85
C PRO A 124 10.97 10.28 14.90
N ALA A 125 10.40 10.22 16.09
CA ALA A 125 9.00 9.88 16.35
C ALA A 125 8.05 10.44 15.27
N THR A 126 7.01 9.66 14.91
CA THR A 126 5.70 10.09 14.37
C THR A 126 5.59 11.60 14.11
N LYS A 127 6.18 12.09 13.02
CA LYS A 127 6.21 13.53 12.71
C LYS A 127 5.35 13.85 11.51
N ASP A 128 4.50 14.85 11.69
CA ASP A 128 3.87 15.57 10.60
C ASP A 128 4.96 16.12 9.67
N LYS A 129 4.66 16.16 8.37
CA LYS A 129 5.62 16.56 7.35
C LYS A 129 5.17 17.85 6.69
N ILE A 130 6.07 18.84 6.60
CA ILE A 130 5.82 20.09 5.90
C ILE A 130 6.66 20.11 4.62
N VAL A 131 6.03 20.37 3.48
CA VAL A 131 6.68 20.54 2.18
C VAL A 131 6.41 21.94 1.66
N SER A 132 7.47 22.73 1.52
CA SER A 132 7.40 24.12 1.04
C SER A 132 7.49 24.26 -0.48
N GLN A 133 8.00 23.24 -1.18
CA GLN A 133 8.20 23.26 -2.62
C GLN A 133 7.01 22.66 -3.39
N PRO A 134 6.76 23.06 -4.65
CA PRO A 134 5.75 22.42 -5.48
C PRO A 134 6.04 20.94 -5.69
N VAL A 135 5.03 20.09 -5.55
CA VAL A 135 5.13 18.67 -5.88
C VAL A 135 4.85 18.52 -7.37
N ARG A 136 5.85 18.02 -8.11
CA ARG A 136 5.83 17.96 -9.59
C ARG A 136 5.32 16.62 -10.09
N SER A 137 4.95 16.57 -11.36
CA SER A 137 4.51 15.34 -12.01
C SER A 137 5.51 14.19 -11.82
N GLY A 138 5.00 12.99 -11.49
CA GLY A 138 5.81 11.81 -11.20
C GLY A 138 6.45 11.77 -9.82
N GLN A 139 6.39 12.87 -9.05
CA GLN A 139 6.85 12.91 -7.66
C GLN A 139 5.77 12.40 -6.70
N GLN A 140 6.23 11.74 -5.65
CA GLN A 140 5.41 11.27 -4.56
C GLN A 140 5.95 11.82 -3.24
N VAL A 141 5.09 12.38 -2.41
CA VAL A 141 5.44 12.86 -1.07
C VAL A 141 4.61 12.10 -0.04
N ILE A 142 5.28 11.51 0.95
CA ILE A 142 4.63 10.66 1.96
C ILE A 142 4.91 11.19 3.36
N ALA A 143 3.88 11.23 4.21
CA ALA A 143 3.93 11.33 5.66
C ALA A 143 3.29 10.09 6.29
N LEU A 144 4.09 9.08 6.65
CA LEU A 144 3.57 7.74 6.98
C LEU A 144 2.65 7.69 8.21
N GLN A 145 2.94 8.44 9.26
CA GLN A 145 2.27 8.31 10.57
C GLN A 145 1.51 9.57 11.01
N GLY A 146 1.67 10.68 10.28
CA GLY A 146 1.19 12.00 10.67
C GLY A 146 0.44 12.72 9.56
N ASP A 147 0.18 14.00 9.80
CA ASP A 147 -0.39 14.90 8.81
C ASP A 147 0.67 15.30 7.76
N LEU A 148 0.22 15.61 6.56
CA LEU A 148 1.05 16.18 5.50
C LEU A 148 0.58 17.59 5.17
N VAL A 149 1.45 18.57 5.37
CA VAL A 149 1.21 19.96 5.01
C VAL A 149 2.04 20.32 3.78
N VAL A 150 1.39 20.77 2.72
CA VAL A 150 2.02 21.26 1.49
C VAL A 150 1.72 22.75 1.36
N LEU A 151 2.75 23.59 1.46
CA LEU A 151 2.61 25.05 1.36
C LEU A 151 2.56 25.55 -0.09
N SER A 152 2.61 24.65 -1.06
CA SER A 152 2.66 24.94 -2.49
C SER A 152 1.69 24.05 -3.29
N ALA A 153 1.79 24.10 -4.62
CA ALA A 153 0.93 23.32 -5.50
C ALA A 153 1.32 21.83 -5.54
N VAL A 154 0.31 20.98 -5.70
CA VAL A 154 0.44 19.57 -6.07
C VAL A 154 -0.01 19.45 -7.53
N ASN A 155 0.91 19.26 -8.45
CA ASN A 155 0.65 19.34 -9.89
C ASN A 155 0.07 18.03 -10.47
N PRO A 156 -0.49 18.06 -11.70
CA PRO A 156 -0.94 16.84 -12.38
C PRO A 156 0.14 15.76 -12.42
N GLY A 157 -0.26 14.51 -12.20
CA GLY A 157 0.62 13.35 -12.07
C GLY A 157 1.49 13.32 -10.81
N ALA A 158 1.43 14.33 -9.93
CA ALA A 158 2.04 14.30 -8.60
C ALA A 158 1.14 13.57 -7.61
N GLU A 159 1.73 13.04 -6.54
CA GLU A 159 0.98 12.31 -5.52
C GLU A 159 1.43 12.67 -4.11
N VAL A 160 0.45 12.89 -3.22
CA VAL A 160 0.70 13.18 -1.81
C VAL A 160 -0.08 12.19 -0.94
N LEU A 161 0.61 11.58 0.03
CA LEU A 161 0.06 10.56 0.91
C LEU A 161 0.30 10.91 2.38
N ALA A 162 -0.72 10.69 3.22
CA ALA A 162 -0.61 10.88 4.67
C ALA A 162 -1.28 9.76 5.46
N GLY A 163 -0.64 9.37 6.57
CA GLY A 163 -1.21 8.48 7.59
C GLY A 163 -2.45 9.07 8.25
N LYS A 164 -2.46 10.40 8.40
CA LYS A 164 -3.59 11.18 8.90
C LYS A 164 -4.11 12.14 7.81
N SER A 165 -4.23 13.43 8.10
CA SER A 165 -4.82 14.45 7.22
C SER A 165 -3.81 15.06 6.24
N ILE A 166 -4.32 15.67 5.17
CA ILE A 166 -3.53 16.40 4.18
C ILE A 166 -4.02 17.85 4.13
N HIS A 167 -3.09 18.80 4.19
CA HIS A 167 -3.36 20.22 4.05
C HIS A 167 -2.58 20.77 2.85
N VAL A 168 -3.27 21.22 1.80
CA VAL A 168 -2.65 21.81 0.62
C VAL A 168 -2.99 23.30 0.57
N TYR A 169 -2.05 24.13 0.99
CA TYR A 169 -2.18 25.60 0.92
C TYR A 169 -1.86 26.16 -0.48
N GLY A 170 -1.83 25.33 -1.52
CA GLY A 170 -1.77 25.71 -2.93
C GLY A 170 -2.91 25.09 -3.74
N ALA A 171 -2.71 25.00 -5.07
CA ALA A 171 -3.60 24.26 -5.95
C ALA A 171 -3.35 22.75 -5.82
N LEU A 172 -4.42 21.98 -5.59
CA LEU A 172 -4.39 20.53 -5.61
C LEU A 172 -4.90 20.06 -6.98
N ARG A 173 -3.98 19.69 -7.87
CA ARG A 173 -4.26 19.17 -9.22
C ARG A 173 -3.83 17.71 -9.42
N GLY A 174 -2.90 17.23 -8.60
CA GLY A 174 -2.50 15.83 -8.59
C GLY A 174 -3.43 14.97 -7.73
N ARG A 175 -2.87 13.91 -7.14
CA ARG A 175 -3.59 12.94 -6.31
C ARG A 175 -3.30 13.16 -4.83
N ALA A 176 -4.34 13.12 -3.99
CA ALA A 176 -4.21 13.21 -2.53
C ALA A 176 -4.84 12.00 -1.84
N VAL A 177 -4.06 11.27 -1.05
CA VAL A 177 -4.49 10.04 -0.36
C VAL A 177 -4.22 10.17 1.15
N ALA A 178 -5.27 10.48 1.91
CA ALA A 178 -5.21 10.63 3.35
C ALA A 178 -5.70 9.36 4.07
N GLY A 179 -5.32 9.20 5.33
CA GLY A 179 -5.70 8.02 6.11
C GLY A 179 -5.22 6.70 5.50
N ILE A 180 -3.99 6.64 4.94
CA ILE A 180 -3.47 5.47 4.20
C ILE A 180 -3.42 4.16 5.00
N HIS A 181 -3.59 4.24 6.32
CA HIS A 181 -3.69 3.09 7.22
C HIS A 181 -5.12 2.81 7.70
N GLY A 182 -6.13 3.33 7.01
CA GLY A 182 -7.55 3.16 7.35
C GLY A 182 -8.07 4.17 8.38
N TYR A 183 -7.37 5.29 8.60
CA TYR A 183 -7.83 6.33 9.53
C TYR A 183 -8.96 7.14 8.89
N SER A 184 -10.20 6.75 9.18
CA SER A 184 -11.43 7.31 8.58
C SER A 184 -11.76 8.73 9.00
N GLU A 185 -11.21 9.20 10.13
CA GLU A 185 -11.36 10.59 10.60
C GLU A 185 -10.40 11.57 9.90
N ALA A 186 -9.49 11.08 9.06
CA ALA A 186 -8.61 11.94 8.28
C ALA A 186 -9.40 12.90 7.39
N ARG A 187 -8.83 14.07 7.14
CA ARG A 187 -9.39 15.08 6.24
C ARG A 187 -8.39 15.51 5.18
N ILE A 188 -8.89 15.96 4.05
CA ILE A 188 -8.08 16.67 3.04
C ILE A 188 -8.60 18.10 2.95
N PHE A 189 -7.71 19.06 3.04
CA PHE A 189 -8.01 20.48 2.89
C PHE A 189 -7.22 21.05 1.74
N CYS A 190 -7.83 21.87 0.90
CA CYS A 190 -7.07 22.64 -0.09
C CYS A 190 -7.69 24.01 -0.37
N ARG A 191 -6.87 24.94 -0.88
CA ARG A 191 -7.34 26.29 -1.27
C ARG A 191 -7.91 26.36 -2.68
N HIS A 192 -7.55 25.42 -3.54
CA HIS A 192 -8.02 25.36 -4.92
C HIS A 192 -8.06 23.90 -5.38
N PHE A 193 -9.27 23.41 -5.59
CA PHE A 193 -9.56 22.00 -5.82
C PHE A 193 -9.77 21.68 -7.31
N ASP A 194 -8.80 20.99 -7.92
CA ASP A 194 -8.91 20.44 -9.28
C ASP A 194 -8.16 19.10 -9.36
N ALA A 195 -8.32 18.28 -8.31
CA ALA A 195 -7.54 17.06 -8.13
C ALA A 195 -7.79 16.03 -9.25
N GLU A 196 -6.80 15.17 -9.51
CA GLU A 196 -7.00 13.95 -10.32
C GLU A 196 -7.75 12.88 -9.54
N LEU A 197 -7.45 12.77 -8.24
CA LEU A 197 -8.02 11.79 -7.31
C LEU A 197 -7.91 12.32 -5.88
N VAL A 198 -8.95 12.04 -5.09
CA VAL A 198 -8.88 12.15 -3.62
C VAL A 198 -9.32 10.86 -2.98
N SER A 199 -8.66 10.47 -1.88
CA SER A 199 -9.03 9.30 -1.10
C SER A 199 -8.83 9.51 0.39
N ILE A 200 -9.75 8.96 1.19
CA ILE A 200 -9.67 8.89 2.64
C ILE A 200 -10.00 7.46 3.05
N ALA A 201 -9.08 6.81 3.77
CA ALA A 201 -9.25 5.44 4.31
C ALA A 201 -9.74 4.40 3.27
N GLY A 202 -9.25 4.49 2.02
CA GLY A 202 -9.58 3.55 0.95
C GLY A 202 -10.83 3.90 0.14
N GLN A 203 -11.67 4.83 0.62
CA GLN A 203 -12.73 5.42 -0.20
C GLN A 203 -12.10 6.46 -1.12
N TYR A 204 -12.45 6.47 -2.40
CA TYR A 204 -11.86 7.40 -3.37
C TYR A 204 -12.90 7.95 -4.34
N LYS A 205 -12.56 9.10 -4.92
CA LYS A 205 -13.26 9.71 -6.05
C LYS A 205 -12.23 10.18 -7.08
N LEU A 206 -12.55 10.00 -8.35
CA LEU A 206 -11.75 10.48 -9.46
C LEU A 206 -12.23 11.88 -9.89
N ASN A 207 -11.42 12.55 -10.69
CA ASN A 207 -11.75 13.86 -11.27
C ASN A 207 -13.16 13.90 -11.90
N GLU A 208 -13.53 12.84 -12.61
CA GLU A 208 -14.82 12.70 -13.30
C GLU A 208 -16.02 12.66 -12.34
N ASP A 209 -15.80 12.29 -11.07
CA ASP A 209 -16.83 12.17 -10.02
C ASP A 209 -17.03 13.45 -9.21
N PHE A 210 -16.27 14.51 -9.51
CA PHE A 210 -16.35 15.80 -8.82
C PHE A 210 -17.38 16.71 -9.46
N ASP A 211 -18.26 17.27 -8.61
CA ASP A 211 -19.24 18.27 -9.01
C ASP A 211 -18.53 19.58 -9.42
N ASP A 212 -18.99 20.23 -10.48
CA ASP A 212 -18.40 21.49 -10.95
C ASP A 212 -18.52 22.61 -9.91
N SER A 213 -19.48 22.53 -8.99
CA SER A 213 -19.66 23.49 -7.90
C SER A 213 -18.51 23.52 -6.89
N VAL A 214 -17.63 22.52 -6.85
CA VAL A 214 -16.47 22.48 -5.95
C VAL A 214 -15.14 22.79 -6.64
N ARG A 215 -15.12 22.81 -7.98
CA ARG A 215 -13.89 23.02 -8.78
C ARG A 215 -13.31 24.41 -8.58
N GLY A 216 -11.98 24.47 -8.47
CA GLY A 216 -11.22 25.68 -8.23
C GLY A 216 -11.47 26.37 -6.88
N LYS A 217 -12.36 25.84 -6.03
CA LYS A 217 -12.70 26.43 -4.72
C LYS A 217 -11.79 25.89 -3.60
N ALA A 218 -11.81 26.59 -2.48
CA ALA A 218 -11.25 26.07 -1.24
C ALA A 218 -12.26 25.09 -0.63
N VAL A 219 -11.81 23.88 -0.30
CA VAL A 219 -12.68 22.79 0.17
C VAL A 219 -12.05 22.04 1.33
N GLN A 220 -12.91 21.42 2.14
CA GLN A 220 -12.59 20.30 2.99
C GLN A 220 -13.21 19.02 2.42
N ILE A 221 -12.51 17.91 2.61
CA ILE A 221 -12.93 16.57 2.19
C ILE A 221 -12.83 15.66 3.40
N TYR A 222 -13.90 14.91 3.67
CA TYR A 222 -14.02 14.04 4.82
C TYR A 222 -14.95 12.86 4.51
N LEU A 223 -14.94 11.84 5.38
CA LEU A 223 -15.91 10.75 5.31
C LEU A 223 -17.14 11.05 6.17
N GLU A 224 -18.31 10.79 5.59
CA GLU A 224 -19.61 10.77 6.27
C GLU A 224 -20.35 9.53 5.77
N ASP A 225 -20.77 8.67 6.69
CA ASP A 225 -21.41 7.38 6.37
C ASP A 225 -20.63 6.56 5.31
N ASP A 226 -19.31 6.45 5.50
CA ASP A 226 -18.36 5.80 4.59
C ASP A 226 -18.32 6.35 3.16
N ARG A 227 -18.82 7.57 2.94
CA ARG A 227 -18.78 8.26 1.65
C ARG A 227 -17.96 9.53 1.74
N LEU A 228 -17.18 9.78 0.68
CA LEU A 228 -16.44 11.02 0.54
C LEU A 228 -17.39 12.20 0.30
N ARG A 229 -17.37 13.16 1.23
CA ARG A 229 -17.99 14.47 1.12
C ARG A 229 -16.93 15.50 0.76
N ILE A 230 -17.25 16.35 -0.22
CA ILE A 230 -16.41 17.48 -0.61
C ILE A 230 -17.26 18.73 -0.35
N GLN A 231 -16.84 19.54 0.62
CA GLN A 231 -17.57 20.72 1.06
C GLN A 231 -16.70 21.96 0.86
N PRO A 232 -17.16 22.98 0.12
CA PRO A 232 -16.51 24.27 0.09
C PRO A 232 -16.41 24.88 1.50
N PHE A 233 -15.31 25.57 1.79
CA PHE A 233 -15.29 26.42 2.97
C PHE A 233 -16.27 27.59 2.77
N GLU A 234 -17.13 27.81 3.75
CA GLU A 234 -17.90 29.04 3.83
C GLU A 234 -16.92 30.19 4.12
N GLY A 235 -16.91 31.19 3.23
CA GLY A 235 -16.07 32.38 3.37
C GLY A 235 -16.69 33.41 4.29
#